data_AF-A0A151RTW4-F1
#
_entry.id   AF-A0A151RTW4-F1
#
_cell.length_a   1.000
_cell.length_b   1.000
_cell.length_c   1.000
_cell.angle_alpha   90.00
_cell.angle_beta   90.00
_cell.angle_gamma   90.00
#
_symmetry.space_group_name_H-M   'P 1'
#
loop_
_entity.id
_entity.type
_entity.pdbx_description
1 polymer ?
#
loop_
_entity_poly.entity_id
_entity_poly.type
_entity_poly.pdbx_seq_one_letter_code
_entity_poly.pdbx_strand_id
1 'polypeptide(L)'
;MAYLFYYWFAKVNGFAARKSKILRNIKGGKLQQTFVCFKERFRDKRRLNIRNRKRKKTPETRCRCEAKLRVYIDSRCGLWYITYFLDDHNHRDMSELDIMQLSKMRKVGISTP
;
A
#
# COMPACT_ATOMS: atom_id res chain seq x y z
N MET A 1 -1.08 0.18 -14.52
CA MET A 1 -0.85 -1.27 -14.76
C MET A 1 -0.23 -1.97 -13.56
N ALA A 2 1.02 -1.74 -13.17
CA ALA A 2 1.64 -2.43 -12.02
C ALA A 2 0.83 -2.45 -10.71
N TYR A 3 0.19 -1.33 -10.34
CA TYR A 3 -0.66 -1.30 -9.14
C TYR A 3 -1.93 -2.14 -9.29
N LEU A 4 -2.54 -2.16 -10.47
CA LEU A 4 -3.76 -2.95 -10.70
C LEU A 4 -3.43 -4.44 -10.62
N PHE A 5 -2.29 -4.85 -11.20
CA PHE A 5 -1.78 -6.22 -11.06
C PHE A 5 -1.66 -6.62 -9.59
N TYR A 6 -0.93 -5.85 -8.78
CA TYR A 6 -0.75 -6.19 -7.37
C TYR A 6 -2.03 -6.04 -6.53
N TYR A 7 -2.92 -5.12 -6.92
CA TYR A 7 -4.23 -4.97 -6.28
C TYR A 7 -5.10 -6.22 -6.48
N TRP A 8 -5.15 -6.75 -7.71
CA TRP A 8 -5.90 -7.97 -8.02
C TRP A 8 -5.24 -9.20 -7.39
N PHE A 9 -3.91 -9.30 -7.47
CA PHE A 9 -3.14 -10.33 -6.77
C PHE A 9 -3.50 -10.35 -5.28
N ALA A 10 -3.44 -9.19 -4.61
CA ALA A 10 -3.80 -9.07 -3.21
C ALA A 10 -5.23 -9.50 -2.93
N LYS A 11 -6.20 -9.03 -3.74
CA LYS A 11 -7.61 -9.35 -3.56
C LYS A 11 -7.86 -10.87 -3.62
N VAL A 12 -7.27 -11.55 -4.59
CA VAL A 12 -7.42 -13.01 -4.76
C VAL A 12 -6.72 -13.78 -3.64
N ASN A 13 -5.58 -13.28 -3.15
CA ASN A 13 -4.81 -13.89 -2.06
C ASN A 13 -5.23 -13.41 -0.66
N GLY A 14 -6.44 -12.87 -0.51
CA GLY A 14 -6.97 -12.56 0.82
C GLY A 14 -6.28 -11.40 1.54
N PHE A 15 -5.66 -10.45 0.84
CA PHE A 15 -5.12 -9.25 1.47
C PHE A 15 -5.40 -7.96 0.70
N ALA A 16 -5.11 -6.82 1.34
CA ALA A 16 -5.28 -5.51 0.75
C ALA A 16 -3.91 -4.91 0.42
N ALA A 17 -3.72 -4.43 -0.80
CA ALA A 17 -2.49 -3.78 -1.21
C ALA A 17 -2.51 -2.25 -1.02
N ARG A 18 -1.34 -1.65 -0.80
CA ARG A 18 -1.15 -0.20 -0.86
C ARG A 18 0.14 0.22 -1.56
N LYS A 19 0.07 1.35 -2.27
CA LYS A 19 1.27 2.06 -2.74
C LYS A 19 2.08 2.53 -1.53
N SER A 20 3.39 2.31 -1.60
CA SER A 20 4.37 2.72 -0.60
C SER A 20 5.41 3.62 -1.28
N LYS A 21 6.71 3.41 -1.03
CA LYS A 21 7.82 4.22 -1.52
C LYS A 21 7.85 4.30 -3.06
N ILE A 22 8.20 5.49 -3.56
CA ILE A 22 8.57 5.74 -4.96
C ILE A 22 10.04 6.10 -4.97
N LEU A 23 10.83 5.44 -5.83
CA LEU A 23 12.18 5.88 -6.14
C LEU A 23 12.11 6.70 -7.43
N ARG A 24 12.75 7.86 -7.43
CA ARG A 24 12.84 8.75 -8.58
C ARG A 24 14.29 8.87 -9.04
N ASN A 25 14.48 9.05 -10.34
CA ASN A 25 15.78 9.39 -10.91
C ASN A 25 16.09 10.89 -10.68
N ILE A 26 17.29 11.32 -11.09
CA ILE A 26 17.77 12.70 -10.94
C ILE A 26 16.85 13.70 -11.67
N LYS A 27 16.22 13.28 -12.77
CA LYS A 27 15.25 14.09 -13.55
C LYS A 27 13.83 14.07 -12.96
N GLY A 28 13.63 13.49 -11.76
CA GLY A 28 12.33 13.39 -11.09
C GLY A 28 11.39 12.30 -11.63
N GLY A 29 11.78 11.57 -12.68
CA GLY A 29 11.02 10.45 -13.25
C GLY A 29 10.94 9.26 -12.31
N LYS A 30 9.82 8.53 -12.31
CA LYS A 30 9.65 7.34 -11.46
C LYS A 30 10.51 6.20 -12.00
N LEU A 31 11.45 5.72 -11.18
CA LEU A 31 12.33 4.60 -11.50
C LEU A 31 11.83 3.30 -10.88
N GLN A 32 11.27 3.39 -9.67
CA GLN A 32 10.75 2.24 -8.94
C GLN A 32 9.49 2.60 -8.16
N GLN A 33 8.57 1.66 -8.06
CA GLN A 33 7.42 1.76 -7.17
C GLN A 33 7.38 0.52 -6.27
N THR A 34 7.22 0.72 -4.97
CA THR A 34 6.95 -0.34 -4.01
C THR A 34 5.46 -0.38 -3.68
N PHE A 35 4.89 -1.57 -3.68
CA PHE A 35 3.57 -1.90 -3.16
C PHE A 35 3.74 -2.84 -1.97
N VAL A 36 2.88 -2.73 -0.97
CA VAL A 36 2.99 -3.46 0.30
C VAL A 36 1.62 -3.93 0.75
N CYS A 37 1.58 -4.92 1.64
CA CYS A 37 0.36 -5.25 2.37
C CYS A 37 -0.14 -4.03 3.16
N PHE A 38 -1.46 -3.89 3.29
CA PHE A 38 -2.06 -2.81 4.07
C PHE A 38 -1.64 -2.86 5.53
N LYS A 39 -1.42 -4.07 6.04
CA LYS A 39 -0.95 -4.33 7.41
C LYS A 39 0.57 -4.12 7.60
N GLU A 40 1.28 -3.58 6.60
CA GLU A 40 2.72 -3.26 6.66
C GLU A 40 3.05 -2.18 7.70
N ARG A 41 4.18 -2.39 8.40
CA ARG A 41 4.77 -1.54 9.46
C ARG A 41 3.91 -1.43 10.72
N PHE A 42 4.31 -0.57 11.64
CA PHE A 42 3.47 -0.14 12.74
C PHE A 42 2.71 1.13 12.42
N ARG A 43 1.67 1.39 13.22
CA ARG A 43 1.08 2.72 13.30
C ARG A 43 2.07 3.67 14.00
N ASP A 44 2.26 4.85 13.43
CA ASP A 44 3.02 5.89 14.10
C ASP A 44 2.25 6.36 15.35
N LYS A 45 2.85 6.13 16.54
CA LYS A 45 2.28 6.49 17.84
C LYS A 45 2.05 8.01 17.97
N ARG A 46 2.80 8.84 17.23
CA ARG A 46 2.61 10.30 17.19
C ARG A 46 1.22 10.69 16.70
N ARG A 47 0.57 9.85 15.88
CA ARG A 47 -0.80 10.08 15.37
C ARG A 47 -1.91 9.66 16.34
N LEU A 48 -1.57 9.10 17.51
CA LEU A 48 -2.55 8.68 18.52
C LEU A 48 -2.96 9.81 19.46
N ASN A 49 -2.07 10.80 19.68
CA ASN A 49 -2.21 11.83 20.73
C ASN A 49 -2.49 13.24 20.19
N ILE A 50 -3.00 13.37 18.96
CA ILE A 50 -3.43 14.67 18.43
C ILE A 50 -4.72 15.08 19.15
N ARG A 51 -4.64 16.10 20.03
CA ARG A 51 -5.77 16.60 20.84
C ARG A 51 -6.91 17.18 19.97
N ASN A 52 -6.60 17.83 18.84
CA ASN A 52 -7.58 18.48 17.95
C ASN A 52 -7.93 17.63 16.71
N ARG A 53 -8.32 16.37 16.92
CA ARG A 53 -8.52 15.43 15.81
C ARG A 53 -9.94 15.54 15.22
N LYS A 54 -10.07 16.09 14.01
CA LYS A 54 -11.35 16.21 13.28
C LYS A 54 -12.01 14.89 12.85
N ARG A 55 -11.31 13.75 12.89
CA ARG A 55 -11.81 12.43 12.44
C ARG A 55 -11.57 11.36 13.49
N LYS A 56 -12.51 10.42 13.63
CA LYS A 56 -12.42 9.28 14.58
C LYS A 56 -11.09 8.53 14.43
N LYS A 57 -10.59 7.97 15.54
CA LYS A 57 -9.41 7.10 15.54
C LYS A 57 -9.70 5.87 14.66
N THR A 58 -8.98 5.76 13.55
CA THR A 58 -8.94 4.55 12.72
C THR A 58 -8.47 3.38 13.59
N PRO A 59 -9.06 2.18 13.53
CA PRO A 59 -8.54 1.00 14.22
C PRO A 59 -7.07 0.73 13.83
N GLU A 60 -6.30 0.13 14.74
CA GLU A 60 -4.95 -0.32 14.40
C GLU A 60 -5.04 -1.58 13.54
N THR A 61 -4.73 -1.43 12.25
CA THR A 61 -4.84 -2.50 11.27
C THR A 61 -3.50 -3.10 10.89
N ARG A 62 -2.38 -2.54 11.38
CA ARG A 62 -1.02 -2.92 10.97
C ARG A 62 -0.36 -3.87 11.97
N CYS A 63 0.28 -4.93 11.45
CA CYS A 63 0.90 -6.01 12.23
C CYS A 63 2.37 -6.24 11.85
N ARG A 64 3.04 -5.24 11.26
CA ARG A 64 4.39 -5.39 10.68
C ARG A 64 4.49 -6.44 9.57
N CYS A 65 3.43 -6.65 8.80
CA CYS A 65 3.51 -7.51 7.62
C CYS A 65 4.61 -7.01 6.67
N GLU A 66 5.45 -7.91 6.17
CA GLU A 66 6.54 -7.57 5.27
C GLU A 66 6.23 -7.83 3.80
N ALA A 67 5.11 -8.48 3.48
CA ALA A 67 4.70 -8.74 2.11
C ALA A 67 4.74 -7.47 1.25
N LYS A 68 5.54 -7.51 0.18
CA LYS A 68 5.83 -6.37 -0.68
C LYS A 68 6.20 -6.80 -2.11
N LEU A 69 5.75 -6.01 -3.07
CA LEU A 69 6.15 -6.08 -4.47
C LEU A 69 6.90 -4.80 -4.84
N ARG A 70 8.09 -4.92 -5.43
CA ARG A 70 8.80 -3.79 -6.03
C ARG A 70 8.85 -3.98 -7.53
N VAL A 71 8.54 -2.91 -8.25
CA VAL A 71 8.61 -2.87 -9.70
C VAL A 71 9.58 -1.79 -10.14
N TYR A 72 10.43 -2.12 -11.12
CA TYR A 72 11.15 -1.14 -11.92
C TYR A 72 10.22 -0.61 -13.00
N ILE A 73 10.32 0.68 -13.31
CA ILE A 73 9.54 1.35 -14.34
C ILE A 73 10.51 1.82 -15.41
N ASP A 74 10.41 1.23 -16.61
CA ASP A 74 11.16 1.68 -17.75
C ASP A 74 10.38 2.78 -18.48
N SER A 75 10.82 4.02 -18.30
CA SER A 75 10.19 5.18 -18.93
C SER A 75 10.39 5.23 -20.45
N ARG A 76 11.32 4.47 -21.03
CA ARG A 76 11.61 4.49 -22.47
C ARG A 76 10.57 3.70 -23.26
N CYS A 77 10.21 2.51 -22.78
CA CYS A 77 9.22 1.64 -23.41
C CYS A 77 7.85 1.63 -22.70
N GLY A 78 7.73 2.27 -21.54
CA GLY A 78 6.49 2.29 -20.74
C GLY A 78 6.20 0.97 -20.01
N LEU A 79 7.12 0.00 -20.07
CA LEU A 79 7.00 -1.28 -19.39
C LEU A 79 7.41 -1.19 -17.92
N TRP A 80 7.01 -2.21 -17.16
CA TRP A 80 7.42 -2.39 -15.79
C TRP A 80 7.75 -3.85 -15.54
N TYR A 81 8.73 -4.09 -14.67
CA TYR A 81 9.23 -5.42 -14.35
C TYR A 81 9.29 -5.60 -12.85
N ILE A 82 8.97 -6.79 -12.37
CA ILE A 82 9.10 -7.12 -10.95
C ILE A 82 10.59 -7.28 -10.63
N THR A 83 11.10 -6.48 -9.69
CA THR A 83 12.50 -6.57 -9.23
C THR A 83 12.64 -7.22 -7.87
N TYR A 84 11.57 -7.27 -7.09
CA TYR A 84 11.54 -7.93 -5.81
C TYR A 84 10.11 -8.30 -5.46
N PHE A 85 9.91 -9.53 -4.99
CA PHE A 85 8.62 -10.01 -4.52
C PHE A 85 8.83 -10.82 -3.24
N LEU A 86 8.09 -10.45 -2.21
CA LEU A 86 7.99 -11.19 -0.95
C LEU A 86 6.51 -11.36 -0.64
N ASP A 87 6.07 -12.61 -0.56
CA ASP A 87 4.68 -13.01 -0.32
C ASP A 87 4.51 -13.72 1.03
N ASP A 88 5.33 -13.31 2.01
CA ASP A 88 5.26 -13.84 3.36
C ASP A 88 4.40 -12.94 4.25
N HIS A 89 3.32 -13.52 4.77
CA HIS A 89 2.29 -12.85 5.52
C HIS A 89 2.23 -13.36 6.96
N ASN A 90 2.48 -12.46 7.92
CA ASN A 90 2.40 -12.76 9.35
C ASN A 90 0.98 -12.59 9.94
N HIS A 91 -0.04 -12.64 9.11
CA HIS A 91 -1.44 -12.50 9.50
C HIS A 91 -2.29 -13.44 8.65
N ARG A 92 -3.43 -13.86 9.21
CA ARG A 92 -4.44 -14.61 8.44
C ARG A 92 -4.98 -13.78 7.28
N ASP A 93 -5.54 -14.49 6.32
CA ASP A 93 -6.28 -13.89 5.21
C ASP A 93 -7.43 -13.03 5.75
N MET A 94 -7.65 -11.92 5.07
CA MET A 94 -8.72 -10.98 5.35
C MET A 94 -9.95 -11.35 4.54
N SER A 95 -11.13 -11.16 5.15
CA SER A 95 -12.39 -11.34 4.42
C SER A 95 -12.53 -10.30 3.31
N GLU A 96 -13.35 -10.59 2.29
CA GLU A 96 -13.61 -9.63 1.23
C GLU A 96 -14.21 -8.31 1.79
N LEU A 97 -15.06 -8.41 2.82
CA LEU A 97 -15.63 -7.26 3.53
C LEU A 97 -14.54 -6.38 4.15
N ASP A 98 -13.55 -6.99 4.83
CA ASP A 98 -12.43 -6.26 5.42
C ASP A 98 -11.59 -5.56 4.33
N ILE A 99 -11.29 -6.26 3.23
CA ILE A 99 -10.54 -5.71 2.10
C ILE A 99 -11.29 -4.52 1.48
N MET A 100 -12.61 -4.62 1.33
CA MET A 100 -13.46 -3.54 0.82
C MET A 100 -13.50 -2.34 1.77
N GLN A 101 -13.61 -2.55 3.09
CA GLN A 101 -13.59 -1.48 4.08
C GLN A 101 -12.25 -0.73 4.06
N LEU A 102 -11.12 -1.44 4.01
CA LEU A 102 -9.78 -0.83 3.91
C LEU A 102 -9.60 -0.04 2.61
N SER A 103 -10.22 -0.48 1.52
CA SER A 103 -10.23 0.24 0.24
C SER A 103 -11.04 1.55 0.32
N LYS A 104 -12.17 1.55 1.03
CA LYS A 104 -13.02 2.75 1.25
C LYS A 104 -12.34 3.84 2.09
N MET A 105 -11.51 3.46 3.07
CA MET A 105 -10.76 4.42 3.92
C MET A 105 -9.88 5.41 3.12
N ARG A 106 -9.55 5.09 1.86
CA ARG A 106 -8.76 5.96 0.98
C ARG A 106 -9.56 7.10 0.33
N LYS A 107 -10.85 6.91 0.05
CA LYS A 107 -11.65 7.92 -0.67
C LYS A 107 -11.89 9.20 0.17
N VAL A 108 -11.77 9.10 1.49
CA VAL A 108 -12.00 10.22 2.41
C VAL A 108 -10.73 11.10 2.55
N GLY A 109 -9.63 10.78 1.88
CA GLY A 109 -8.32 11.44 2.09
C GLY A 109 -7.77 12.30 0.96
N ILE A 110 -8.51 12.51 -0.13
CA ILE A 110 -8.07 13.36 -1.24
C ILE A 110 -9.07 14.50 -1.39
N SER A 111 -8.74 15.61 -0.74
CA SER A 111 -9.14 16.94 -1.22
C SER A 111 -7.92 17.52 -1.94
N THR A 112 -8.05 17.70 -3.25
CA THR A 112 -7.21 18.59 -4.08
C THR A 112 -8.00 18.96 -5.33
N PRO A 113 -7.87 20.18 -5.88
CA PRO A 113 -7.33 21.40 -5.28
C PRO A 113 -8.33 22.08 -4.34
#